data_AF-A0A6A8GCJ0-F1
#
_entry.id   AF-A0A6A8GCJ0-F1
#
_cell.length_a   1.000
_cell.length_b   1.000
_cell.length_c   1.000
_cell.angle_alpha   90.00
_cell.angle_beta   90.00
_cell.angle_gamma   90.00
#
_symmetry.space_group_name_H-M   'P 1'
#
loop_
_entity.id
_entity.type
_entity.pdbx_description
1 polymer ?
#
loop_
_entity_poly.entity_id
_entity_poly.type
_entity_poly.pdbx_seq_one_letter_code
_entity_poly.pdbx_strand_id
1 'polypeptide(L)'
;MADEYRPEFIRRKFTITESLDEVLKQMADRYYQGNVSLCLRASIESYREILEGEGYMATRRIERQLENLVDEQRTLLMEITSVRSGLQESHRESADGQQLTEPSMTNEMVRIIELLKTTGDGLEFGDLVEQLDLGMHKVQPALGRLVDRGVVTRTGEDGERFTLAGFSQHYLRSGP
;
A
#
# COMPACT_ATOMS: atom_id res chain seq x y z
N MET A 1 45.14 19.70 -28.89
CA MET A 1 45.55 20.81 -28.01
C MET A 1 44.69 20.69 -26.77
N ALA A 2 45.29 20.35 -25.63
CA ALA A 2 44.56 20.27 -24.37
C ALA A 2 44.30 21.70 -23.90
N ASP A 3 43.02 22.04 -23.71
CA ASP A 3 42.65 23.27 -23.01
C ASP A 3 43.27 23.22 -21.62
N GLU A 4 44.26 24.09 -21.38
CA GLU A 4 44.75 24.38 -20.05
C GLU A 4 43.58 24.99 -19.26
N TYR A 5 42.90 24.16 -18.48
CA TYR A 5 41.85 24.60 -17.57
C TYR A 5 42.49 25.51 -16.50
N ARG A 6 42.57 26.81 -16.79
CA ARG A 6 43.05 27.80 -15.81
C ARG A 6 41.95 27.96 -14.76
N PRO A 7 42.17 27.58 -13.50
CA PRO A 7 41.16 27.75 -12.47
C PRO A 7 40.86 29.24 -12.31
N GLU A 8 39.61 29.62 -12.54
CA GLU A 8 39.15 30.99 -12.34
C GLU A 8 38.99 31.26 -10.84
N PHE A 9 39.79 32.19 -10.30
CA PHE A 9 39.75 32.52 -8.89
C PHE A 9 38.63 33.51 -8.58
N ILE A 10 37.54 33.02 -7.98
CA ILE A 10 36.44 33.87 -7.51
C ILE A 10 36.72 34.30 -6.07
N ARG A 11 36.89 35.61 -5.84
CA ARG A 11 37.04 36.16 -4.49
C ARG A 11 35.68 36.49 -3.89
N ARG A 12 35.39 35.93 -2.71
CA ARG A 12 34.17 36.21 -1.94
C ARG A 12 34.53 36.75 -0.56
N LYS A 13 33.80 37.76 -0.10
CA LYS A 13 33.88 38.27 1.28
C LYS A 13 32.71 37.69 2.07
N PHE A 14 33.00 37.13 3.22
CA PHE A 14 31.99 36.59 4.14
C PHE A 14 32.29 37.12 5.55
N THR A 15 31.24 37.22 6.36
CA THR A 15 31.33 37.64 7.76
C THR A 15 31.16 36.40 8.63
N ILE A 16 32.07 36.23 9.59
CA ILE A 16 31.99 35.20 10.63
C ILE A 16 32.13 35.87 11.99
N THR A 17 31.67 35.18 13.03
CA THR A 17 31.88 35.63 14.42
C THR A 17 33.35 35.46 14.80
N GLU A 18 33.79 36.26 15.77
CA GLU A 18 35.16 36.20 16.31
C GLU A 18 35.51 34.79 16.83
N SER A 19 34.56 34.16 17.53
CA SER A 19 34.72 32.78 18.02
C SER A 19 34.99 31.78 16.89
N LEU A 20 34.37 31.96 15.72
CA LEU A 20 34.58 31.08 14.56
C LEU A 20 35.91 31.37 13.87
N ASP A 21 36.34 32.63 13.83
CA ASP A 21 37.64 33.02 13.28
C ASP A 21 38.79 32.43 14.13
N GLU A 22 38.67 32.44 15.45
CA GLU A 22 39.64 31.80 16.36
C GLU A 22 39.72 30.30 16.14
N VAL A 23 38.58 29.61 16.08
CA VAL A 23 38.54 28.17 15.80
C VAL A 23 39.17 27.87 14.43
N LEU A 24 38.84 28.67 13.42
CA LEU A 24 39.39 28.49 12.08
C LEU A 24 40.90 28.68 12.05
N LYS A 25 41.44 29.68 12.76
CA LYS A 25 42.89 29.88 12.92
C LYS A 25 43.55 28.71 13.64
N GLN A 26 42.96 28.22 14.73
CA GLN A 26 43.48 27.07 15.46
C GLN A 26 43.52 25.80 14.58
N MET A 27 42.48 25.57 13.79
CA MET A 27 42.43 24.45 12.84
C MET A 27 43.47 24.61 11.74
N ALA A 28 43.63 25.82 11.19
CA ALA A 28 44.63 26.11 10.19
C ALA A 28 46.05 25.94 10.72
N ASP A 29 46.35 26.42 11.92
CA ASP A 29 47.65 26.26 12.58
C ASP A 29 47.98 24.79 12.81
N ARG A 30 47.00 24.00 13.26
CA ARG A 30 47.19 22.59 13.59
C ARG A 30 47.39 21.70 12.36
N TYR A 31 46.64 21.93 11.28
CA TYR A 31 46.57 20.98 10.16
C TYR A 31 47.09 21.54 8.82
N TYR A 32 47.20 22.86 8.69
CA TYR A 32 47.50 23.54 7.43
C TYR A 32 48.58 24.63 7.57
N GLN A 33 49.44 24.54 8.58
CA GLN A 33 50.56 25.48 8.82
C GLN A 33 50.14 26.95 8.89
N GLY A 34 48.96 27.20 9.47
CA GLY A 34 48.37 28.53 9.61
C GLY A 34 47.69 29.06 8.34
N ASN A 35 47.63 28.26 7.26
CA ASN A 35 46.97 28.67 6.02
C ASN A 35 45.45 28.52 6.11
N VAL A 36 44.79 29.57 6.57
CA VAL A 36 43.32 29.65 6.71
C VAL A 36 42.60 29.40 5.39
N SER A 37 43.11 29.94 4.27
CA SER A 37 42.48 29.76 2.96
C SER A 37 42.54 28.33 2.45
N LEU A 38 43.61 27.58 2.79
CA LEU A 38 43.72 26.16 2.47
C LEU A 38 42.80 25.33 3.37
N CYS A 39 42.78 25.64 4.67
CA CYS A 39 41.88 25.00 5.64
C CYS A 39 40.41 25.09 5.20
N LEU A 40 39.96 26.27 4.77
CA LEU A 40 38.60 26.47 4.27
C LEU A 40 38.30 25.65 3.01
N ARG A 41 39.22 25.65 2.03
CA ARG A 41 39.05 24.89 0.78
C ARG A 41 38.94 23.39 1.05
N ALA A 42 39.85 22.86 1.86
CA ALA A 42 39.86 21.45 2.25
C ALA A 42 38.59 21.08 3.04
N SER A 43 38.11 21.97 3.91
CA SER A 43 36.87 21.74 4.66
C SER A 43 35.64 21.69 3.75
N ILE A 44 35.57 22.58 2.75
CA ILE A 44 34.48 22.59 1.76
C ILE A 44 34.52 21.34 0.89
N GLU A 45 35.69 20.93 0.41
CA GLU A 45 35.85 19.72 -0.39
C GLU A 45 35.50 18.46 0.41
N SER A 46 36.00 18.35 1.65
CA SER A 46 35.67 17.23 2.54
C SER A 46 34.19 17.17 2.87
N TYR A 47 33.55 18.31 3.15
CA TYR A 47 32.12 18.35 3.42
C TYR A 47 31.29 18.01 2.18
N ARG A 48 31.73 18.40 0.98
CA ARG A 48 31.12 17.98 -0.29
C ARG A 48 31.20 16.47 -0.45
N GLU A 49 32.36 15.86 -0.22
CA GLU A 49 32.54 14.41 -0.31
C GLU A 49 31.65 13.65 0.68
N ILE A 50 31.47 14.19 1.90
CA ILE A 50 30.56 13.61 2.90
C ILE A 50 29.11 13.69 2.41
N LEU A 51 28.65 14.85 1.95
CA LEU A 51 27.29 15.04 1.46
C LEU A 51 26.98 14.19 0.22
N GLU A 52 27.91 14.15 -0.73
CA GLU A 52 27.79 13.33 -1.94
C GLU A 52 27.89 11.84 -1.60
N GLY A 53 28.73 11.45 -0.64
CA GLY A 53 28.86 10.09 -0.15
C GLY A 53 27.62 9.58 0.57
N GLU A 54 27.02 10.39 1.45
CA GLU A 54 25.75 10.08 2.11
C GLU A 54 24.59 10.02 1.11
N GLY A 55 24.54 10.97 0.17
CA GLY A 55 23.55 10.98 -0.92
C GLY A 55 23.65 9.73 -1.81
N TYR A 56 24.87 9.33 -2.18
CA TYR A 56 25.14 8.15 -2.99
C TYR A 56 24.80 6.83 -2.27
N MET A 57 25.05 6.76 -0.96
CA MET A 57 24.67 5.59 -0.16
C MET A 57 23.16 5.52 0.06
N ALA A 58 22.49 6.66 0.21
CA ALA A 58 21.03 6.73 0.29
C ALA A 58 20.37 6.30 -1.02
N THR A 59 20.84 6.78 -2.17
CA THR A 59 20.32 6.37 -3.48
C THR A 59 20.57 4.88 -3.75
N ARG A 60 21.75 4.34 -3.45
CA ARG A 60 22.00 2.90 -3.57
C ARG A 60 21.10 2.05 -2.67
N ARG A 61 20.73 2.55 -1.48
CA ARG A 61 19.81 1.85 -0.59
C ARG A 61 18.41 1.80 -1.19
N ILE A 62 17.96 2.91 -1.78
CA ILE A 62 16.69 3.01 -2.49
C ILE A 62 16.68 2.10 -3.73
N GLU A 63 17.76 2.05 -4.50
CA GLU A 63 17.91 1.14 -5.65
C GLU A 63 17.74 -0.33 -5.23
N ARG A 64 18.43 -0.76 -4.17
CA ARG A 64 18.27 -2.14 -3.64
C ARG A 64 16.86 -2.42 -3.13
N GLN A 65 16.22 -1.44 -2.48
CA GLN A 65 14.84 -1.59 -2.04
C GLN A 65 13.89 -1.71 -3.23
N LEU A 66 14.14 -0.98 -4.31
CA LEU A 66 13.38 -1.07 -5.55
C LEU A 66 13.57 -2.44 -6.22
N GLU A 67 14.80 -2.95 -6.30
CA GLU A 67 15.09 -4.29 -6.83
C GLU A 67 14.36 -5.38 -6.04
N ASN A 68 14.41 -5.32 -4.71
CA ASN A 68 13.69 -6.27 -3.85
C ASN A 68 12.17 -6.21 -4.07
N LEU A 69 11.59 -5.00 -4.19
CA LEU A 69 10.16 -4.85 -4.47
C LEU A 69 9.77 -5.38 -5.85
N VAL A 70 10.63 -5.24 -6.86
CA VAL A 70 10.41 -5.80 -8.19
C VAL A 70 10.43 -7.33 -8.16
N ASP A 71 11.35 -7.92 -7.38
CA ASP A 71 11.43 -9.37 -7.24
C ASP A 71 10.28 -9.94 -6.40
N GLU A 72 9.85 -9.24 -5.35
CA GLU A 72 8.62 -9.56 -4.60
C GLU A 72 7.39 -9.49 -5.52
N GLN A 73 7.28 -8.44 -6.35
CA GLN A 73 6.18 -8.31 -7.31
C GLN A 73 6.18 -9.46 -8.32
N ARG A 74 7.35 -9.86 -8.84
CA ARG A 74 7.46 -11.02 -9.73
C ARG A 74 7.01 -12.30 -9.04
N THR A 75 7.42 -12.50 -7.79
CA THR A 75 7.03 -13.67 -6.99
C THR A 75 5.52 -13.70 -6.78
N LEU A 76 4.92 -12.58 -6.39
CA LEU A 76 3.48 -12.45 -6.23
C LEU A 76 2.72 -12.70 -7.54
N LEU A 77 3.23 -12.21 -8.68
CA LEU A 77 2.63 -12.47 -9.99
C LEU A 77 2.73 -13.95 -10.38
N MET A 78 3.81 -14.63 -10.01
CA MET A 78 3.96 -16.08 -10.20
C MET A 78 3.00 -16.86 -9.30
N GLU A 79 2.83 -16.45 -8.04
CA GLU A 79 1.86 -17.06 -7.13
C GLU A 79 0.42 -16.86 -7.62
N ILE A 80 0.06 -15.65 -8.06
CA ILE A 80 -1.27 -15.37 -8.62
C ILE A 80 -1.52 -16.20 -9.89
N THR A 81 -0.53 -16.32 -10.78
CA THR A 81 -0.68 -17.14 -11.98
C THR A 81 -0.77 -18.62 -11.64
N SER A 82 -0.01 -19.11 -10.66
CA SER A 82 -0.09 -20.49 -10.15
C SER A 82 -1.44 -20.80 -9.49
N VAL A 83 -1.96 -19.89 -8.67
CA VAL A 83 -3.30 -20.03 -8.07
C VAL A 83 -4.38 -20.02 -9.15
N ARG A 84 -4.26 -19.15 -10.15
CA ARG A 84 -5.19 -19.09 -11.28
C ARG A 84 -5.16 -20.35 -12.14
N SER A 85 -3.97 -20.90 -12.42
CA SER A 85 -3.84 -22.16 -13.16
C SER A 85 -4.34 -23.34 -12.34
N GLY A 86 -4.05 -23.39 -11.05
CA GLY A 86 -4.57 -24.41 -10.13
C GLY A 86 -6.09 -24.39 -10.02
N LEU A 87 -6.72 -23.21 -10.00
CA LEU A 87 -8.18 -23.07 -10.06
C LEU A 87 -8.76 -23.52 -11.42
N GLN A 88 -8.06 -23.28 -12.53
CA GLN A 88 -8.49 -23.76 -13.85
C GLN A 88 -8.28 -25.28 -14.04
N GLU A 89 -7.23 -25.86 -13.48
CA GLU A 89 -6.96 -27.30 -13.50
C GLU A 89 -7.89 -28.05 -12.54
N SER A 90 -8.16 -27.51 -11.35
CA SER A 90 -9.17 -28.04 -10.44
C SER A 90 -10.57 -28.08 -11.08
N HIS A 91 -10.87 -27.13 -11.98
CA HIS A 91 -12.10 -27.15 -12.79
C HIS A 91 -12.07 -28.14 -13.98
N ARG A 92 -10.90 -28.59 -14.44
CA ARG A 92 -10.75 -29.57 -15.52
C ARG A 92 -10.63 -31.01 -15.02
N GLU A 93 -10.00 -31.23 -13.86
CA GLU A 93 -9.85 -32.55 -13.25
C GLU A 93 -11.07 -32.95 -12.39
N SER A 94 -11.88 -31.99 -11.92
CA SER A 94 -13.17 -32.29 -11.25
C SER A 94 -14.30 -32.66 -12.22
N ALA A 95 -14.00 -32.88 -13.51
CA ALA A 95 -14.97 -33.43 -14.47
C ALA A 95 -15.11 -34.96 -14.38
N ASP A 96 -14.23 -35.65 -13.64
CA ASP A 96 -14.29 -37.10 -13.46
C ASP A 96 -13.90 -37.49 -12.01
N GLY A 97 -14.90 -37.50 -11.12
CA GLY A 97 -14.79 -38.14 -9.81
C GLY A 97 -14.93 -37.21 -8.61
N GLN A 98 -16.06 -37.36 -7.91
CA GLN A 98 -16.37 -36.87 -6.56
C GLN A 98 -16.53 -35.35 -6.38
N GLN A 99 -17.79 -34.94 -6.55
CA GLN A 99 -18.36 -33.67 -6.11
C GLN A 99 -18.08 -33.38 -4.62
N LEU A 100 -16.98 -32.69 -4.34
CA LEU A 100 -16.91 -31.72 -3.27
C LEU A 100 -17.19 -30.35 -3.90
N THR A 101 -18.47 -30.01 -4.02
CA THR A 101 -18.92 -28.71 -4.49
C THR A 101 -18.38 -27.62 -3.57
N GLU A 102 -17.29 -26.97 -3.94
CA GLU A 102 -17.23 -25.52 -3.75
C GLU A 102 -18.46 -24.93 -4.43
N PRO A 103 -19.38 -24.27 -3.72
CA PRO A 103 -20.50 -23.66 -4.38
C PRO A 103 -19.97 -22.35 -4.99
N SER A 104 -19.69 -22.42 -6.28
CA SER A 104 -20.21 -21.43 -7.23
C SER A 104 -21.55 -20.90 -6.70
N MET A 105 -21.72 -19.58 -6.66
CA MET A 105 -22.92 -18.94 -6.09
C MET A 105 -24.18 -19.73 -6.43
N THR A 106 -24.89 -20.21 -5.42
CA THR A 106 -26.10 -20.99 -5.68
C THR A 106 -27.18 -20.05 -6.23
N ASN A 107 -28.14 -20.58 -6.99
CA ASN A 107 -29.22 -19.76 -7.55
C ASN A 107 -29.98 -18.98 -6.46
N GLU A 108 -30.06 -19.53 -5.25
CA GLU A 108 -30.64 -18.86 -4.09
C GLU A 108 -29.82 -17.65 -3.64
N MET A 109 -28.48 -17.73 -3.67
CA MET A 109 -27.60 -16.60 -3.33
C MET A 109 -27.75 -15.45 -4.32
N VAL A 110 -27.85 -15.77 -5.62
CA VAL A 110 -28.04 -14.75 -6.68
C VAL A 110 -29.38 -14.04 -6.50
N ARG A 111 -30.45 -14.80 -6.24
CA ARG A 111 -31.78 -14.23 -5.99
C ARG A 111 -31.82 -13.34 -4.74
N ILE A 112 -31.14 -13.73 -3.65
CA ILE A 112 -31.02 -12.89 -2.45
C ILE A 112 -30.30 -11.58 -2.78
N ILE A 113 -29.21 -11.62 -3.56
CA ILE A 113 -28.47 -10.42 -3.97
C ILE A 113 -29.34 -9.51 -4.84
N GLU A 114 -30.05 -10.06 -5.82
CA GLU A 114 -30.95 -9.29 -6.69
C GLU A 114 -32.06 -8.60 -5.90
N LEU A 115 -32.66 -9.31 -4.94
CA LEU A 115 -33.70 -8.76 -4.07
C LEU A 115 -33.15 -7.63 -3.18
N LEU A 116 -31.98 -7.82 -2.58
CA LEU A 116 -31.34 -6.78 -1.77
C LEU A 116 -30.90 -5.57 -2.60
N LYS A 117 -30.60 -5.74 -3.90
CA LYS A 117 -30.33 -4.61 -4.82
C LYS A 117 -31.59 -3.80 -5.11
N THR A 118 -32.75 -4.44 -5.20
CA THR A 118 -34.01 -3.76 -5.53
C THR A 118 -34.62 -3.01 -4.37
N THR A 119 -34.42 -3.49 -3.13
CA THR A 119 -35.15 -2.96 -1.98
C THR A 119 -34.46 -1.78 -1.31
N GLY A 120 -33.13 -1.62 -1.44
CA GLY A 120 -32.37 -0.43 -1.00
C GLY A 120 -32.28 -0.24 0.52
N ASP A 121 -33.41 -0.30 1.20
CA ASP A 121 -33.57 -0.37 2.65
C ASP A 121 -33.51 -1.86 3.05
N GLY A 122 -32.56 -2.23 3.92
CA GLY A 122 -32.27 -3.62 4.26
C GLY A 122 -33.50 -4.43 4.68
N LEU A 123 -33.54 -5.69 4.26
CA LEU A 123 -34.66 -6.61 4.49
C LEU A 123 -34.45 -7.46 5.74
N GLU A 124 -35.54 -7.74 6.46
CA GLU A 124 -35.52 -8.70 7.56
C GLU A 124 -35.51 -10.14 7.03
N PHE A 125 -35.04 -11.08 7.85
CA PHE A 125 -34.98 -12.48 7.43
C PHE A 125 -36.35 -13.03 7.01
N GLY A 126 -37.42 -12.63 7.70
CA GLY A 126 -38.80 -13.02 7.36
C GLY A 126 -39.21 -12.52 5.97
N ASP A 127 -38.89 -11.26 5.66
CA ASP A 127 -39.20 -10.67 4.36
C ASP A 127 -38.44 -11.34 3.23
N LEU A 128 -37.19 -11.75 3.46
CA LEU A 128 -36.40 -12.51 2.49
C LEU A 128 -37.03 -13.87 2.19
N VAL A 129 -37.60 -14.54 3.20
CA VAL A 129 -38.29 -15.83 3.03
C VAL A 129 -39.59 -15.66 2.24
N GLU A 130 -40.36 -14.61 2.57
CA GLU A 130 -41.65 -14.33 1.92
C GLU A 130 -41.49 -13.84 0.47
N GLN A 131 -40.60 -12.88 0.23
CA GLN A 131 -40.41 -12.28 -1.10
C GLN A 131 -39.71 -13.20 -2.10
N LEU A 132 -38.87 -14.13 -1.62
CA LEU A 132 -38.20 -15.10 -2.50
C LEU A 132 -39.04 -16.34 -2.77
N ASP A 133 -40.17 -16.53 -2.06
CA ASP A 133 -40.94 -17.78 -2.04
C ASP A 133 -40.03 -19.01 -1.82
N LEU A 134 -39.01 -18.84 -0.97
CA LEU A 134 -38.01 -19.84 -0.65
C LEU A 134 -38.15 -20.22 0.81
N GLY A 135 -38.29 -21.52 1.10
CA GLY A 135 -38.33 -22.00 2.47
C GLY A 135 -37.08 -21.61 3.26
N MET A 136 -37.27 -21.33 4.56
CA MET A 136 -36.24 -20.92 5.52
C MET A 136 -34.95 -21.77 5.46
N HIS A 137 -35.11 -23.08 5.23
CA HIS A 137 -34.01 -24.05 5.09
C HIS A 137 -33.07 -23.79 3.90
N LYS A 138 -33.49 -23.01 2.89
CA LYS A 138 -32.67 -22.59 1.75
C LYS A 138 -32.11 -21.20 1.92
N VAL A 139 -32.91 -20.28 2.46
CA VAL A 139 -32.52 -18.87 2.65
C VAL A 139 -31.44 -18.75 3.73
N GLN A 140 -31.58 -19.43 4.87
CA GLN A 140 -30.64 -19.34 5.99
C GLN A 140 -29.20 -19.75 5.62
N PRO A 141 -28.94 -20.92 5.01
CA PRO A 141 -27.57 -21.30 4.62
C PRO A 141 -27.05 -20.52 3.41
N ALA A 142 -27.91 -19.98 2.54
CA ALA A 142 -27.49 -19.10 1.46
C ALA A 142 -27.07 -17.72 1.99
N LEU A 143 -27.86 -17.15 2.89
CA LEU A 143 -27.62 -15.86 3.52
C LEU A 143 -26.40 -15.90 4.46
N GLY A 144 -26.24 -16.98 5.25
CA GLY A 144 -25.05 -17.18 6.07
C GLY A 144 -23.76 -17.14 5.24
N ARG A 145 -23.74 -17.89 4.12
CA ARG A 145 -22.60 -17.89 3.20
C ARG A 145 -22.37 -16.54 2.51
N LEU A 146 -23.42 -15.76 2.26
CA LEU A 146 -23.30 -14.39 1.72
C LEU A 146 -22.72 -13.41 2.74
N VAL A 147 -23.04 -13.59 4.03
CA VAL A 147 -22.47 -12.82 5.14
C VAL A 147 -21.01 -13.20 5.36
N ASP A 148 -20.68 -14.50 5.37
CA ASP A 148 -19.30 -14.98 5.54
C ASP A 148 -18.37 -14.50 4.41
N ARG A 149 -18.92 -14.33 3.20
CA ARG A 149 -18.20 -13.78 2.03
C ARG A 149 -18.15 -12.24 2.02
N GLY A 150 -18.78 -11.57 2.99
CA GLY A 150 -18.81 -10.11 3.07
C GLY A 150 -19.60 -9.42 1.95
N VAL A 151 -20.49 -10.15 1.25
CA VAL A 151 -21.36 -9.58 0.20
C VAL A 151 -22.60 -8.94 0.81
N VAL A 152 -23.07 -9.50 1.92
CA VAL A 152 -24.23 -9.01 2.68
C VAL A 152 -23.78 -8.69 4.11
N THR A 153 -24.19 -7.55 4.63
CA THR A 153 -23.93 -7.11 6.00
C THR A 153 -25.21 -7.16 6.82
N ARG A 154 -25.07 -7.48 8.11
CA ARG A 154 -26.15 -7.31 9.08
C ARG A 154 -26.16 -5.87 9.57
N THR A 155 -27.30 -5.20 9.48
CA THR A 155 -27.52 -3.80 9.85
C THR A 155 -28.75 -3.69 10.75
N GLY A 156 -28.77 -2.72 11.65
CA GLY A 156 -29.79 -2.56 12.70
C GLY A 156 -29.21 -2.77 14.10
N GLU A 157 -29.82 -2.18 15.12
CA GLU A 157 -29.31 -2.20 16.51
C GLU A 157 -29.17 -3.63 17.06
N ASP A 158 -29.98 -4.58 16.58
CA ASP A 158 -29.94 -6.00 16.95
C ASP A 158 -29.47 -6.94 15.82
N GLY A 159 -29.03 -6.41 14.67
CA GLY A 159 -28.53 -7.22 13.54
C GLY A 159 -29.63 -7.98 12.76
N GLU A 160 -30.87 -7.51 12.83
CA GLU A 160 -32.05 -8.16 12.25
C GLU A 160 -32.26 -7.92 10.75
N ARG A 161 -31.59 -6.92 10.16
CA ARG A 161 -31.72 -6.57 8.73
C ARG A 161 -30.47 -6.90 7.95
N PHE A 162 -30.67 -7.29 6.70
CA PHE A 162 -29.61 -7.64 5.77
C PHE A 162 -29.56 -6.61 4.65
N THR A 163 -28.39 -6.04 4.40
CA THR A 163 -28.12 -5.11 3.29
C THR A 163 -26.93 -5.60 2.48
N LEU A 164 -26.79 -5.12 1.25
CA LEU A 164 -25.56 -5.34 0.50
C LEU A 164 -24.40 -4.55 1.11
N ALA A 165 -23.23 -5.18 1.14
CA ALA A 165 -22.00 -4.51 1.58
C ALA A 165 -21.70 -3.32 0.65
N GLY A 166 -21.52 -2.14 1.25
CA GLY A 166 -21.31 -0.88 0.52
C GLY A 166 -22.56 -0.02 0.30
N PHE A 167 -23.77 -0.52 0.60
CA PHE A 167 -24.98 0.32 0.68
C PHE A 167 -25.22 0.92 2.07
N SER A 168 -24.37 0.56 3.04
CA SER A 168 -24.42 1.09 4.41
C SER A 168 -23.80 2.48 4.49
N GLN A 169 -24.50 3.52 4.02
CA GLN A 169 -24.30 4.89 4.48
C GLN A 169 -25.49 5.76 4.07
N HIS A 170 -26.45 5.95 4.98
CA HIS A 170 -27.01 7.24 5.38
C HIS A 170 -28.16 6.97 6.37
N TYR A 171 -28.30 7.82 7.39
CA TYR A 171 -29.28 7.77 8.49
C TYR A 171 -28.89 7.01 9.77
N LEU A 172 -27.87 7.53 10.46
CA LEU A 172 -27.94 7.75 11.92
C LEU A 172 -27.23 9.07 12.25
N ARG A 173 -27.78 10.18 11.74
CA ARG A 173 -27.50 11.54 12.24
C ARG A 173 -28.72 12.45 12.04
N SER A 174 -29.84 12.05 12.63
CA SER A 174 -31.04 12.89 12.81
C SER A 174 -31.78 12.35 14.05
N GLY A 175 -31.43 12.79 15.26
CA GLY A 175 -32.17 13.82 16.03
C GLY A 175 -32.58 13.20 17.38
N PRO A 176 -33.02 13.96 18.41
CA PRO A 176 -33.24 15.40 18.49
C PRO A 176 -32.14 16.17 19.25
#